data_AF-F8FCR0-F1
#
_entry.id   AF-F8FCR0-F1
#
_cell.length_a   1.000
_cell.length_b   1.000
_cell.length_c   1.000
_cell.angle_alpha   90.00
_cell.angle_beta   90.00
_cell.angle_gamma   90.00
#
_symmetry.space_group_name_H-M   'P 1'
#
loop_
_entity.id
_entity.type
_entity.pdbx_description
1 polymer ?
#
loop_
_entity_poly.entity_id
_entity_poly.type
_entity_poly.pdbx_seq_one_letter_code
_entity_poly.pdbx_strand_id
1 'polypeptide(L)' 'MNDVSKAKNSKAKKNTPASSIDKTQFMMKVVTSDVCARCRKCERGLRYLEKMSQPGMIGKGVPCILTKGRA' A
#
# COMPACT_ATOMS: atom_id res chain seq x y z
N MET A 1 -10.10 -50.95 34.80
CA MET A 1 -9.32 -49.72 34.60
C MET A 1 -8.50 -49.93 33.34
N ASN A 2 -8.99 -49.47 32.19
CA ASN A 2 -8.33 -49.70 30.90
C ASN A 2 -8.16 -48.35 30.22
N ASP A 3 -6.99 -47.76 30.45
CA ASP A 3 -6.54 -46.50 29.87
C ASP A 3 -5.94 -46.82 28.48
N VAL A 4 -6.71 -46.53 27.43
CA VAL A 4 -6.21 -46.60 26.05
C VAL A 4 -5.87 -45.20 25.58
N SER A 5 -4.58 -45.05 25.30
CA SER A 5 -3.91 -43.92 24.71
C SER A 5 -4.61 -43.38 23.44
N LYS A 6 -4.69 -42.05 23.31
CA LYS A 6 -4.71 -41.41 22.00
C LYS A 6 -4.05 -40.04 22.00
N ALA A 7 -2.75 -40.03 21.71
CA ALA A 7 -2.10 -38.85 21.14
C ALA A 7 -2.68 -38.60 19.74
N LYS A 8 -3.24 -37.39 19.51
CA LYS A 8 -3.34 -36.78 18.17
C LYS A 8 -3.12 -35.27 18.28
N ASN A 9 -1.85 -34.90 18.13
CA ASN A 9 -1.39 -33.55 17.86
C ASN A 9 -1.88 -33.12 16.46
N SER A 10 -3.11 -32.62 16.36
CA SER A 10 -3.58 -31.92 15.16
C SER A 10 -3.21 -30.45 15.28
N LYS A 11 -1.99 -30.13 14.84
CA LYS A 11 -1.65 -28.78 14.38
C LYS A 11 -2.61 -28.45 13.24
N ALA A 12 -3.72 -27.80 13.57
CA ALA A 12 -4.57 -27.14 12.60
C ALA A 12 -3.72 -26.06 11.96
N LYS A 13 -3.04 -26.41 10.86
CA LYS A 13 -2.44 -25.47 9.94
C LYS A 13 -3.64 -24.69 9.39
N LYS A 14 -3.95 -23.57 10.04
CA LYS A 14 -4.98 -22.65 9.59
C LYS A 14 -4.53 -22.25 8.20
N ASN A 15 -5.14 -22.88 7.19
CA ASN A 15 -5.02 -22.47 5.81
C ASN A 15 -5.71 -21.12 5.72
N THR A 16 -5.05 -20.07 6.19
CA THR A 16 -5.41 -18.71 5.86
C THR A 16 -5.22 -18.65 4.35
N PRO A 17 -6.29 -18.55 3.53
CA PRO A 17 -6.08 -18.35 2.12
C PRO A 17 -5.27 -17.06 1.98
N ALA A 18 -4.29 -17.02 1.07
CA ALA A 18 -3.46 -15.85 0.81
C ALA A 18 -4.25 -14.65 0.23
N SER A 19 -5.56 -14.60 0.45
CA SER A 19 -6.55 -13.76 -0.23
C SER A 19 -7.30 -12.79 0.69
N SER A 20 -7.00 -12.70 1.99
CA SER A 20 -7.70 -11.75 2.88
C SER A 20 -7.01 -10.38 3.00
N ILE A 21 -5.85 -10.19 2.38
CA ILE A 21 -5.24 -8.88 2.20
C ILE A 21 -5.06 -8.71 0.69
N ASP A 22 -6.08 -8.17 0.06
CA ASP A 22 -5.99 -7.76 -1.33
C ASP A 22 -4.88 -6.70 -1.41
N LYS A 23 -3.70 -7.12 -1.90
CA LYS A 23 -2.45 -6.35 -1.86
C LYS A 23 -2.60 -4.97 -2.52
N THR A 24 -3.62 -4.83 -3.36
CA THR A 24 -4.01 -3.61 -4.05
C THR A 24 -4.65 -2.55 -3.15
N GLN A 25 -5.25 -2.94 -2.02
CA GLN A 25 -5.99 -2.03 -1.12
C GLN A 25 -5.12 -0.91 -0.52
N PHE A 26 -3.81 -1.15 -0.46
CA PHE A 26 -2.85 -0.19 0.07
C PHE A 26 -1.97 0.45 -1.02
N MET A 27 -2.15 0.05 -2.28
CA MET A 27 -1.38 0.63 -3.38
C MET A 27 -1.89 2.04 -3.69
N MET A 28 -0.95 2.96 -3.85
CA MET A 28 -1.19 4.33 -4.32
C MET A 28 -0.67 4.42 -5.76
N LYS A 29 -1.39 5.13 -6.62
CA LYS A 29 -0.87 5.50 -7.95
C LYS A 29 0.22 6.55 -7.79
N VAL A 30 1.24 6.44 -8.63
CA VAL A 30 2.24 7.49 -8.80
C VAL A 30 1.64 8.53 -9.75
N VAL A 31 1.58 9.79 -9.30
CA VAL A 31 1.04 10.91 -10.08
C VAL A 31 2.12 11.96 -10.31
N THR A 32 1.94 12.78 -11.34
CA THR A 32 2.86 13.84 -11.75
C THR A 32 2.47 15.21 -11.19
N SER A 33 3.32 16.22 -11.45
CA SER A 33 3.21 17.57 -10.89
C SER A 33 1.92 18.28 -11.28
N ASP A 34 1.36 18.01 -12.45
CA ASP A 34 0.09 18.54 -12.94
C ASP A 34 -1.11 18.15 -12.04
N VAL A 35 -1.13 16.91 -11.54
CA VAL A 35 -2.15 16.43 -10.60
C VAL A 35 -1.93 17.08 -9.24
N CYS A 36 -0.69 17.13 -8.77
CA CYS A 36 -0.35 17.76 -7.50
C CYS A 36 -0.67 19.26 -7.50
N ALA A 37 -0.40 19.98 -8.59
CA ALA A 37 -0.64 21.41 -8.76
C ALA A 37 -2.12 21.76 -8.68
N ARG A 38 -2.98 20.88 -9.19
CA ARG A 38 -4.45 20.99 -9.12
C ARG A 38 -4.99 20.61 -7.74
N CYS A 39 -4.44 19.57 -7.12
CA CYS A 39 -4.97 19.04 -5.86
C CYS A 39 -4.53 19.83 -4.63
N ARG A 40 -3.21 19.97 -4.40
CA ARG A 40 -2.60 20.65 -3.23
C ARG A 40 -3.08 20.20 -1.83
N LYS A 41 -3.72 19.02 -1.70
CA LYS A 41 -4.28 18.52 -0.42
C LYS A 41 -3.31 17.75 0.47
N CYS A 42 -2.08 17.50 0.03
CA CYS A 42 -1.15 16.67 0.80
C CYS A 42 0.27 17.22 0.78
N GLU A 43 0.96 17.06 1.92
CA GLU A 43 2.31 17.58 2.12
C GLU A 43 3.33 16.98 1.14
N ARG A 44 3.21 15.69 0.82
CA ARG A 44 4.07 15.05 -0.19
C ARG A 44 3.95 15.72 -1.56
N GLY A 45 2.73 16.10 -1.95
CA GLY A 45 2.47 16.78 -3.21
C GLY A 45 3.03 18.21 -3.21
N LEU A 46 2.89 18.94 -2.10
CA LEU A 46 3.45 20.29 -1.94
C LEU A 46 4.98 20.27 -2.03
N ARG A 47 5.65 19.39 -1.28
CA ARG A 47 7.11 19.21 -1.36
C ARG A 47 7.58 18.79 -2.75
N TYR A 48 6.80 17.94 -3.44
CA TYR A 48 7.11 17.54 -4.81
C TYR A 48 7.02 18.74 -5.77
N LEU A 49 6.02 19.61 -5.63
CA LEU A 49 5.90 20.82 -6.44
C LEU A 49 7.05 21.81 -6.20
N GLU A 50 7.43 22.05 -4.94
CA GLU A 50 8.59 22.90 -4.59
C GLU A 50 9.89 22.35 -5.18
N LYS A 51 10.04 21.02 -5.22
CA LYS A 51 11.18 20.40 -5.87
C LYS A 51 11.11 20.56 -7.39
N MET A 52 9.92 20.47 -8.00
CA MET A 52 9.74 20.66 -9.43
C MET A 52 9.86 22.12 -9.89
N SER A 53 9.73 23.09 -9.00
CA SER A 53 9.93 24.50 -9.34
C SER A 53 11.41 24.90 -9.44
N GLN A 54 12.35 24.04 -9.04
CA GLN A 54 13.77 24.31 -9.18
C GLN A 54 14.24 24.07 -10.63
N PRO A 55 15.11 24.93 -11.19
CA PRO A 55 15.59 24.79 -12.56
C PRO A 55 16.38 23.49 -12.73
N GLY A 56 16.17 22.82 -13.88
CA GLY A 56 16.86 21.56 -14.21
C GLY A 56 16.29 20.31 -13.53
N MET A 57 15.19 20.42 -12.79
CA MET A 57 14.59 19.28 -12.11
C MET A 57 13.74 18.41 -13.02
N ILE A 58 13.97 17.09 -12.95
CA ILE A 58 13.18 16.07 -13.64
C ILE A 58 12.33 15.32 -12.62
N GLY A 59 11.02 15.36 -12.82
CA GLY A 59 10.03 14.73 -11.96
C GLY A 59 9.89 13.23 -12.21
N LYS A 60 9.93 12.43 -11.13
CA LYS A 60 9.66 10.98 -11.16
C LYS A 60 8.25 10.62 -10.67
N GLY A 61 7.43 11.62 -10.41
CA GLY A 61 6.12 11.48 -9.78
C GLY A 61 6.20 11.24 -8.27
N VAL A 62 5.02 11.22 -7.63
CA VAL A 62 4.86 11.01 -6.20
C VAL A 62 3.67 10.07 -5.92
N PRO A 63 3.78 9.14 -4.96
CA PRO A 63 2.64 8.30 -4.54
C PRO A 63 1.51 9.15 -3.95
N CYS A 64 0.32 9.07 -4.55
CA CYS A 64 -0.82 9.87 -4.15
C CYS A 64 -1.71 9.16 -3.11
N ILE A 65 -1.76 9.70 -1.88
CA ILE A 65 -2.59 9.17 -0.80
C ILE A 65 -4.08 9.12 -1.14
N LEU A 66 -4.54 9.99 -2.03
CA LEU A 66 -5.95 10.06 -2.44
C LEU A 66 -6.33 8.99 -3.47
N THR A 67 -5.33 8.29 -4.02
CA THR A 67 -5.53 7.18 -4.98
C THR A 67 -5.45 5.81 -4.32
N LYS A 68 -5.31 5.75 -3.00
CA LYS A 68 -5.23 4.50 -2.24
C LYS A 68 -6.44 3.60 -2.54
N GLY A 69 -6.18 2.33 -2.83
CA GLY A 69 -7.23 1.32 -3.07
C GLY A 69 -7.93 1.44 -4.43
N ARG A 70 -7.47 2.33 -5.32
CA ARG A 70 -7.81 2.33 -6.73
C ARG A 70 -6.60 1.72 -7.45
N ALA A 71 -6.56 0.40 -7.62
CA ALA A 71 -5.61 -0.23 -8.54
C ALA A 71 -6.19 -0.14 -9.96
#